data_AF-A0A931QZ62-F1
#
_entry.id   AF-A0A931QZ62-F1
#
_cell.length_a   1.000
_cell.length_b   1.000
_cell.length_c   1.000
_cell.angle_alpha   90.00
_cell.angle_beta   90.00
_cell.angle_gamma   90.00
#
_symmetry.space_group_name_H-M   'P 1'
#
loop_
_entity.id
_entity.type
_entity.pdbx_description
1 polymer ?
#
loop_
_entity_poly.entity_id
_entity_poly.type
_entity_poly.pdbx_seq_one_letter_code
_entity_poly.pdbx_strand_id
1 'polypeptide(L)'
;MASRVLTPANQITILRLIFIPIFAILVIEGNYGWALATLTAAAISDVVDGAVARVFHQESPLGVALDPIADKILTTTAYLVLAFRGVFPWWLTITVISRDVAMIVTAALISLVAGYRPFRPTVLGKMSTTVQVFTVFVAVAFQAGIPLVTPLLLQVCIYLAAAFTLASGIHYLIVVRHRYTQHESAPKPSELTENSGGRE
;
A
#
# COMPACT_ATOMS: atom_id res chain seq x y z
N MET A 1 3.24 -25.34 -22.11
CA MET A 1 2.19 -24.30 -21.99
C MET A 1 2.88 -22.95 -22.05
N ALA A 2 2.76 -22.23 -23.18
CA ALA A 2 3.46 -20.96 -23.40
C ALA A 2 2.98 -19.92 -22.39
N SER A 3 3.88 -19.55 -21.48
CA SER A 3 3.69 -18.48 -20.52
C SER A 3 3.33 -17.19 -21.26
N ARG A 4 2.07 -16.75 -21.17
CA ARG A 4 1.66 -15.41 -21.61
C ARG A 4 2.19 -14.40 -20.60
N VAL A 5 3.49 -14.15 -20.65
CA VAL A 5 4.22 -13.16 -19.83
C VAL A 5 3.85 -11.73 -20.26
N LEU A 6 3.29 -11.54 -21.45
CA LEU A 6 2.89 -10.24 -22.00
C LEU A 6 1.37 -10.02 -21.91
N THR A 7 0.82 -9.94 -20.71
CA THR A 7 -0.52 -9.39 -20.48
C THR A 7 -0.43 -7.90 -20.19
N PRO A 8 -1.42 -7.06 -20.57
CA PRO A 8 -1.41 -5.62 -20.29
C PRO A 8 -1.11 -5.30 -18.83
N ALA A 9 -1.74 -5.99 -17.89
CA ALA A 9 -1.50 -5.83 -16.46
C ALA A 9 -0.02 -6.04 -16.05
N ASN A 10 0.68 -7.01 -16.66
CA ASN A 10 2.09 -7.27 -16.35
C ASN A 10 3.00 -6.17 -16.92
N GLN A 11 2.66 -5.62 -18.09
CA GLN A 11 3.41 -4.51 -18.67
C GLN A 11 3.33 -3.25 -17.81
N ILE A 12 2.16 -2.95 -17.23
CA ILE A 12 1.95 -1.82 -16.31
C ILE A 12 2.83 -1.98 -15.08
N THR A 13 2.77 -3.15 -14.44
CA THR A 13 3.52 -3.38 -13.21
C THR A 13 5.03 -3.33 -13.45
N ILE A 14 5.51 -3.89 -14.56
CA ILE A 14 6.92 -3.81 -14.97
C ILE A 14 7.32 -2.35 -15.26
N LEU A 15 6.48 -1.61 -15.98
CA LEU A 15 6.74 -0.21 -16.29
C LEU A 15 6.81 0.64 -15.01
N ARG A 16 5.90 0.41 -14.05
CA ARG A 16 5.95 1.05 -12.73
C ARG A 16 7.23 0.69 -11.99
N LEU A 17 7.65 -0.58 -12.05
CA LEU A 17 8.90 -1.03 -11.44
C LEU A 17 10.12 -0.30 -12.02
N ILE A 18 10.10 0.07 -13.30
CA ILE A 18 11.14 0.87 -13.97
C ILE A 18 11.06 2.34 -13.58
N PHE A 19 9.85 2.91 -13.41
CA PHE A 19 9.69 4.30 -12.97
C PHE A 19 10.17 4.55 -11.54
N ILE A 20 10.13 3.55 -10.66
CA ILE A 20 10.59 3.67 -9.26
C ILE A 20 12.06 4.12 -9.15
N PRO A 21 13.06 3.41 -9.73
CA PRO A 21 14.46 3.83 -9.65
C PRO A 21 14.72 5.15 -10.39
N ILE A 22 14.04 5.40 -11.51
CA ILE A 22 14.16 6.68 -12.24
C ILE A 22 13.70 7.83 -11.34
N PHE A 23 12.53 7.69 -10.72
CA PHE A 23 12.02 8.67 -9.77
C PHE A 23 12.98 8.90 -8.60
N ALA A 24 13.51 7.82 -8.00
CA ALA A 24 14.45 7.90 -6.88
C ALA A 24 15.71 8.68 -7.27
N ILE A 25 16.31 8.37 -8.43
CA ILE A 25 17.51 9.06 -8.93
C ILE A 25 17.22 10.55 -9.15
N LEU A 26 16.11 10.89 -9.80
CA LEU A 26 15.74 12.29 -10.07
C LEU A 26 15.53 13.10 -8.78
N VAL A 27 14.93 12.50 -7.75
CA VAL A 27 14.79 13.14 -6.43
C VAL A 27 16.15 13.35 -5.76
N ILE A 28 17.05 12.36 -5.85
CA ILE A 28 18.40 12.44 -5.27
C ILE A 28 19.22 13.53 -5.94
N GLU A 29 19.18 13.60 -7.28
CA GLU A 29 19.83 14.64 -8.09
C GLU A 29 19.21 16.05 -7.88
N GLY A 30 18.06 16.11 -7.20
CA GLY A 30 17.35 17.37 -6.95
C GLY A 30 16.57 17.88 -8.17
N ASN A 31 16.34 17.01 -9.16
CA ASN A 31 15.62 17.35 -10.37
C ASN A 31 14.11 17.08 -10.23
N TYR A 32 13.49 17.83 -9.33
CA TYR A 32 12.11 17.57 -8.89
C TYR A 32 11.05 17.81 -9.97
N GLY A 33 11.32 18.65 -10.97
CA GLY A 33 10.44 18.82 -12.12
C GLY A 33 10.30 17.53 -12.94
N TRP A 34 11.42 16.88 -13.25
CA TRP A 34 11.41 15.58 -13.93
C TRP A 34 10.93 14.45 -13.01
N ALA A 35 11.21 14.52 -11.70
CA ALA A 35 10.65 13.57 -10.74
C ALA A 35 9.11 13.63 -10.71
N LEU A 36 8.54 14.84 -10.72
CA LEU A 36 7.09 15.04 -10.78
C LEU A 36 6.50 14.53 -12.11
N ALA A 37 7.18 14.82 -13.22
CA ALA A 37 6.77 14.32 -14.54
C ALA A 37 6.76 12.79 -14.58
N THR A 38 7.80 12.15 -14.03
CA THR A 38 7.91 10.69 -13.93
C THR A 38 6.81 10.10 -13.04
N LEU A 39 6.55 10.70 -11.88
CA LEU A 39 5.50 10.27 -10.96
C LEU A 39 4.11 10.40 -11.60
N THR A 40 3.87 11.50 -12.33
CA THR A 40 2.61 11.75 -13.04
C THR A 40 2.45 10.78 -14.21
N ALA A 41 3.50 10.54 -15.00
CA ALA A 41 3.49 9.57 -16.08
C ALA A 41 3.19 8.16 -15.58
N ALA A 42 3.82 7.74 -14.47
CA ALA A 42 3.57 6.45 -13.85
C ALA A 42 2.10 6.29 -13.40
N ALA A 43 1.51 7.34 -12.82
CA ALA A 43 0.11 7.34 -12.39
C ALA A 43 -0.86 7.31 -13.59
N ILE A 44 -0.57 8.05 -14.65
CA ILE A 44 -1.40 8.06 -15.87
C ILE A 44 -1.34 6.70 -16.57
N SER A 45 -0.14 6.11 -16.70
CA SER A 45 0.03 4.77 -17.28
C SER A 45 -0.82 3.73 -16.55
N ASP A 46 -0.86 3.75 -15.21
CA ASP A 46 -1.73 2.84 -14.45
C ASP A 46 -3.21 2.99 -14.78
N VAL A 47 -3.72 4.24 -14.79
CA VAL A 47 -5.13 4.49 -15.03
C VAL A 47 -5.53 4.10 -16.45
N VAL A 48 -4.72 4.47 -17.45
CA VAL A 48 -4.99 4.22 -18.86
C VAL A 48 -4.93 2.72 -19.15
N ASP A 49 -3.82 2.07 -18.80
CA ASP A 49 -3.61 0.67 -19.13
C ASP A 49 -4.49 -0.25 -18.26
N GLY A 50 -4.80 0.15 -17.03
CA GLY A 50 -5.74 -0.55 -16.15
C GLY A 50 -7.20 -0.44 -16.61
N ALA A 51 -7.59 0.68 -17.22
CA ALA A 51 -8.89 0.84 -17.87
C ALA A 51 -8.98 -0.03 -19.13
N VAL A 52 -7.92 -0.05 -19.95
CA VAL A 52 -7.81 -0.91 -21.13
C VAL A 52 -7.89 -2.38 -20.73
N ALA A 53 -7.11 -2.82 -19.73
CA ALA A 53 -7.12 -4.21 -19.26
C ALA A 53 -8.51 -4.68 -18.78
N ARG A 54 -9.26 -3.80 -18.10
CA ARG A 54 -10.64 -4.07 -17.65
C ARG A 54 -11.63 -4.21 -18.80
N VAL A 55 -11.52 -3.37 -19.83
CA VAL A 55 -12.39 -3.43 -21.01
C VAL A 55 -12.15 -4.70 -21.82
N PHE A 56 -10.90 -5.19 -21.87
CA PHE A 56 -10.54 -6.39 -22.62
C PHE A 56 -10.61 -7.70 -21.82
N HIS A 57 -10.94 -7.67 -20.52
CA HIS A 57 -10.98 -8.84 -19.62
C HIS A 57 -9.68 -9.69 -19.63
N GLN A 58 -8.53 -9.06 -19.89
CA GLN A 58 -7.22 -9.73 -20.01
C GLN A 58 -6.34 -9.53 -18.77
N GLU A 59 -6.92 -9.76 -17.59
CA GLU A 59 -6.19 -9.66 -16.33
C GLU A 59 -5.41 -10.95 -16.05
N SER A 60 -4.12 -10.83 -15.78
CA SER A 60 -3.29 -11.96 -15.34
C SER A 60 -3.31 -12.06 -13.82
N PRO A 61 -3.47 -13.28 -13.24
CA PRO A 61 -3.39 -13.48 -11.79
C PRO A 61 -2.07 -12.97 -11.19
N LEU A 62 -0.97 -13.03 -11.96
CA LEU A 62 0.33 -12.52 -11.54
C LEU A 62 0.37 -10.99 -11.52
N GLY A 63 -0.18 -10.33 -12.54
CA GLY A 63 -0.24 -8.87 -12.59
C GLY A 63 -1.08 -8.29 -11.45
N VAL A 64 -2.24 -8.91 -11.18
CA VAL A 64 -3.13 -8.51 -10.07
C VAL A 64 -2.44 -8.64 -8.71
N ALA A 65 -1.58 -9.65 -8.52
CA ALA A 65 -0.83 -9.82 -7.28
C ALA A 65 0.37 -8.87 -7.15
N LEU A 66 1.04 -8.56 -8.27
CA LEU A 66 2.23 -7.71 -8.30
C LEU A 66 1.90 -6.21 -8.20
N ASP A 67 0.72 -5.79 -8.67
CA ASP A 67 0.32 -4.38 -8.70
C ASP A 67 0.34 -3.71 -7.30
N PRO A 68 -0.28 -4.28 -6.24
CA PRO A 68 -0.18 -3.72 -4.89
C PRO A 68 1.24 -3.72 -4.31
N ILE A 69 2.11 -4.62 -4.77
CA ILE A 69 3.50 -4.71 -4.33
C ILE A 69 4.30 -3.57 -4.95
N ALA A 70 4.17 -3.35 -6.25
CA ALA A 70 4.84 -2.25 -6.95
C ALA A 70 4.43 -0.89 -6.39
N ASP A 71 3.14 -0.70 -6.09
CA ASP A 71 2.63 0.52 -5.47
C ASP A 71 3.23 0.80 -4.09
N LYS A 72 3.38 -0.25 -3.26
CA LYS A 72 4.05 -0.13 -1.96
C LYS A 72 5.53 0.19 -2.10
N ILE A 73 6.23 -0.44 -3.05
CA ILE A 73 7.65 -0.17 -3.27
C ILE A 73 7.84 1.28 -3.73
N LEU A 74 7.00 1.77 -4.65
CA LEU A 74 7.04 3.17 -5.11
C LEU A 74 6.83 4.13 -3.93
N THR A 75 5.76 3.94 -3.15
CA THR A 75 5.44 4.82 -2.03
C THR A 75 6.54 4.76 -0.95
N THR A 76 7.00 3.57 -0.57
CA THR A 76 8.07 3.40 0.41
C THR A 76 9.36 4.07 -0.04
N THR A 77 9.75 3.85 -1.30
CA THR A 77 10.94 4.48 -1.89
C THR A 77 10.80 6.00 -1.86
N ALA A 78 9.65 6.55 -2.23
CA ALA A 78 9.40 7.98 -2.22
C ALA A 78 9.54 8.60 -0.82
N TYR A 79 8.95 7.99 0.20
CA TYR A 79 9.11 8.46 1.58
C TYR A 79 10.56 8.39 2.07
N LEU A 80 11.32 7.36 1.67
CA LEU A 80 12.74 7.25 2.00
C LEU A 80 13.56 8.34 1.32
N VAL A 81 13.48 8.48 0.00
CA VAL A 81 14.30 9.48 -0.73
C VAL A 81 13.95 10.91 -0.32
N LEU A 82 12.67 11.21 -0.10
CA LEU A 82 12.25 12.54 0.38
C LEU A 82 12.72 12.81 1.82
N ALA A 83 12.77 11.79 2.68
CA ALA A 83 13.36 11.95 4.02
C ALA A 83 14.87 12.14 3.96
N PHE A 84 15.58 11.41 3.11
CA PHE A 84 17.01 11.63 2.86
C PHE A 84 17.31 13.04 2.34
N ARG A 85 16.43 13.61 1.53
CA ARG A 85 16.54 15.00 1.04
C ARG A 85 16.11 16.05 2.06
N GLY A 86 15.64 15.65 3.25
CA GLY A 86 15.20 16.55 4.31
C GLY A 86 13.82 17.17 4.07
N VAL A 87 13.08 16.71 3.05
CA VAL A 87 11.73 17.19 2.74
C VAL A 87 10.73 16.60 3.74
N PHE A 88 10.89 15.32 4.06
CA PHE A 88 10.10 14.64 5.09
C PHE A 88 10.90 14.40 6.36
N PRO A 89 10.26 14.56 7.54
CA PRO A 89 10.92 14.19 8.78
C PRO A 89 10.97 12.67 8.94
N TRP A 90 12.08 12.15 9.46
CA TRP A 90 12.30 10.71 9.63
C TRP A 90 11.20 10.01 10.44
N TRP A 91 10.62 10.68 11.44
CA TRP A 91 9.54 10.11 12.25
C TRP A 91 8.30 9.77 11.40
N LEU A 92 7.98 10.56 10.38
CA LEU A 92 6.86 10.30 9.48
C LEU A 92 7.14 9.06 8.63
N THR A 93 8.32 9.02 8.00
CA THR A 93 8.76 7.91 7.15
C THR A 93 8.79 6.60 7.93
N ILE A 94 9.33 6.59 9.15
CA ILE A 94 9.35 5.40 10.02
C ILE A 94 7.91 4.97 10.38
N THR A 95 7.02 5.92 10.67
CA THR A 95 5.61 5.61 11.00
C THR A 95 4.87 4.97 9.82
N VAL A 96 5.07 5.49 8.61
CA VAL A 96 4.46 4.96 7.39
C VAL A 96 4.98 3.55 7.08
N ILE A 97 6.31 3.37 7.08
CA ILE A 97 6.94 2.08 6.77
C ILE A 97 6.56 1.02 7.82
N SER A 98 6.61 1.35 9.10
CA SER A 98 6.26 0.41 10.18
C SER A 98 4.80 -0.07 10.07
N ARG A 99 3.86 0.83 9.74
CA ARG A 99 2.46 0.49 9.48
C ARG A 99 2.33 -0.45 8.28
N ASP A 100 3.04 -0.19 7.19
CA ASP A 100 2.99 -1.02 5.98
C ASP A 100 3.54 -2.42 6.20
N VAL A 101 4.63 -2.54 6.96
CA VAL A 101 5.19 -3.81 7.41
C VAL A 101 4.21 -4.54 8.32
N ALA A 102 3.61 -3.85 9.30
CA ALA A 102 2.62 -4.45 10.20
C ALA A 102 1.41 -5.02 9.44
N MET A 103 0.93 -4.33 8.40
CA MET A 103 -0.14 -4.84 7.54
C MET A 103 0.26 -6.10 6.77
N ILE A 104 1.49 -6.15 6.23
CA ILE A 104 1.99 -7.33 5.49
C ILE A 104 2.16 -8.52 6.44
N VAL A 105 2.82 -8.31 7.57
CA VAL A 105 3.09 -9.36 8.57
C VAL A 105 1.78 -9.95 9.08
N THR A 106 0.81 -9.10 9.41
CA THR A 106 -0.46 -9.58 9.95
C THR A 106 -1.29 -10.29 8.88
N ALA A 107 -1.30 -9.79 7.64
CA ALA A 107 -1.93 -10.51 6.52
C ALA A 107 -1.30 -11.90 6.34
N ALA A 108 0.04 -11.99 6.38
CA ALA A 108 0.76 -13.25 6.26
C ALA A 108 0.44 -14.22 7.43
N LEU A 109 0.45 -13.74 8.67
CA LEU A 109 0.11 -14.56 9.85
C LEU A 109 -1.31 -15.12 9.78
N ILE A 110 -2.28 -14.29 9.38
CA ILE A 110 -3.67 -14.75 9.22
C ILE A 110 -3.78 -15.77 8.10
N SER A 111 -3.11 -15.57 6.96
CA SER A 111 -3.08 -16.52 5.86
C SER A 111 -2.48 -17.86 6.25
N LEU A 112 -1.47 -17.87 7.13
CA LEU A 112 -0.82 -19.09 7.64
C LEU A 112 -1.71 -19.85 8.65
N VAL A 113 -2.46 -19.13 9.50
CA VAL A 113 -3.22 -19.75 10.61
C VAL A 113 -4.66 -20.12 10.21
N ALA A 114 -5.36 -19.28 9.45
CA ALA A 114 -6.80 -19.43 9.19
C ALA A 114 -7.15 -20.01 7.80
N GLY A 115 -6.14 -20.38 7.01
CA GLY A 115 -6.29 -20.66 5.58
C GLY A 115 -6.56 -19.39 4.77
N TYR A 116 -6.38 -19.47 3.45
CA TYR A 116 -6.43 -18.32 2.53
C TYR A 116 -7.85 -17.71 2.44
N ARG A 117 -8.24 -16.92 3.44
CA ARG A 117 -9.41 -16.04 3.36
C ARG A 117 -8.91 -14.66 3.00
N PRO A 118 -9.30 -14.08 1.84
CA PRO A 118 -8.87 -12.76 1.45
C PRO A 118 -9.35 -11.75 2.51
N PHE A 119 -8.41 -11.29 3.34
CA PHE A 119 -8.68 -10.29 4.35
C PHE A 119 -9.00 -8.99 3.63
N ARG A 120 -10.28 -8.58 3.65
CA ARG A 120 -10.70 -7.33 3.03
C ARG A 120 -9.96 -6.18 3.74
N PRO A 121 -9.17 -5.37 3.03
CA PRO A 121 -8.52 -4.20 3.63
C PRO A 121 -9.57 -3.31 4.28
N THR A 122 -9.38 -2.96 5.54
CA THR A 122 -10.23 -2.00 6.25
C THR A 122 -10.24 -0.68 5.47
N VAL A 123 -11.42 -0.05 5.36
CA VAL A 123 -11.62 1.20 4.59
C VAL A 123 -10.64 2.30 5.02
N LEU A 124 -10.33 2.36 6.32
CA LEU A 124 -9.31 3.24 6.90
C LEU A 124 -7.89 3.02 6.36
N GLY A 125 -7.55 1.77 6.03
CA GLY A 125 -6.27 1.42 5.41
C GLY A 125 -6.13 1.96 3.99
N LYS A 126 -7.23 1.97 3.23
CA LYS A 126 -7.25 2.55 1.87
C LYS A 126 -7.17 4.07 1.90
N MET A 127 -7.89 4.71 2.83
CA MET A 127 -7.86 6.18 2.94
C MET A 127 -6.47 6.68 3.32
N SER A 128 -5.81 6.02 4.28
CA SER A 128 -4.46 6.42 4.68
C SER A 128 -3.43 6.26 3.55
N THR A 129 -3.53 5.22 2.71
CA THR A 129 -2.63 5.09 1.55
C THR A 129 -2.90 6.16 0.49
N THR A 130 -4.15 6.53 0.24
CA THR A 130 -4.47 7.63 -0.68
C THR A 130 -3.88 8.95 -0.18
N VAL A 131 -4.03 9.25 1.12
CA VAL A 131 -3.43 10.45 1.72
C VAL A 131 -1.91 10.40 1.64
N GLN A 132 -1.28 9.24 1.83
CA GLN A 132 0.17 9.09 1.73
C GLN A 132 0.70 9.36 0.32
N VAL A 133 0.08 8.77 -0.70
CA VAL A 133 0.44 8.98 -2.12
C VAL A 133 0.24 10.45 -2.50
N PHE A 134 -0.89 11.04 -2.09
CA PHE A 134 -1.15 12.46 -2.31
C PHE A 134 -0.09 13.36 -1.66
N THR A 135 0.32 13.02 -0.44
CA THR A 135 1.37 13.75 0.29
C THR A 135 2.71 13.70 -0.42
N VAL A 136 3.09 12.54 -0.99
CA VAL A 136 4.29 12.42 -1.84
C VAL A 136 4.18 13.35 -3.05
N PHE A 137 3.03 13.34 -3.73
CA PHE A 137 2.82 14.18 -4.91
C PHE A 137 2.95 15.68 -4.58
N VAL A 138 2.33 16.12 -3.49
CA VAL A 138 2.43 17.51 -2.98
C VAL A 138 3.87 17.85 -2.59
N ALA A 139 4.61 16.94 -1.96
CA ALA A 139 5.99 17.18 -1.56
C ALA A 139 6.93 17.36 -2.76
N VAL A 140 6.78 16.52 -3.79
CA VAL A 140 7.56 16.65 -5.02
C VAL A 140 7.17 17.92 -5.77
N ALA A 141 5.87 18.25 -5.83
CA ALA A 141 5.38 19.48 -6.46
C ALA A 141 5.87 20.76 -5.75
N PHE A 142 5.89 20.76 -4.41
CA PHE A 142 6.49 21.83 -3.61
C PHE A 142 7.95 22.04 -3.98
N GLN A 143 8.70 20.94 -4.03
CA GLN A 143 10.13 20.99 -4.26
C GLN A 143 10.49 21.28 -5.72
N ALA A 144 9.58 21.02 -6.66
CA ALA A 144 9.65 21.46 -8.06
C ALA A 144 9.36 22.96 -8.24
N GLY A 145 9.00 23.69 -7.17
CA GLY A 145 8.76 25.14 -7.22
C GLY A 145 7.40 25.53 -7.80
N ILE A 146 6.40 24.65 -7.72
CA ILE A 146 5.05 24.97 -8.18
C ILE A 146 4.44 26.02 -7.24
N PRO A 147 4.07 27.22 -7.73
CA PRO A 147 3.65 28.35 -6.89
C PRO A 147 2.33 28.11 -6.14
N LEU A 148 1.55 27.12 -6.56
CA LEU A 148 0.31 26.71 -5.90
C LEU A 148 0.56 25.94 -4.59
N VAL A 149 1.76 25.38 -4.40
CA VAL A 149 2.09 24.56 -3.22
C VAL A 149 2.86 25.40 -2.21
N THR A 150 2.20 25.75 -1.11
CA THR A 150 2.82 26.52 -0.02
C THR A 150 3.48 25.60 1.02
N PRO A 151 4.47 26.09 1.79
CA PRO A 151 5.05 25.32 2.90
C PRO A 151 4.00 24.88 3.93
N LEU A 152 2.98 25.72 4.16
CA LEU A 152 1.86 25.41 5.03
C LEU A 152 1.05 24.21 4.50
N LEU A 153 0.76 24.17 3.20
CA LEU A 153 0.05 23.06 2.59
C LEU A 153 0.83 21.75 2.74
N LEU A 154 2.15 21.78 2.53
CA LEU A 154 3.02 20.61 2.74
C LEU A 154 3.00 20.12 4.19
N GLN A 155 3.12 21.03 5.16
CA GLN A 155 3.04 20.68 6.58
C GLN A 155 1.69 20.07 6.96
N VAL A 156 0.59 20.67 6.49
CA VAL A 156 -0.76 20.13 6.73
C VAL A 156 -0.88 18.73 6.14
N CYS A 157 -0.39 18.48 4.92
CA CYS A 157 -0.41 17.15 4.31
C CYS A 157 0.42 16.14 5.11
N ILE A 158 1.60 16.53 5.60
CA ILE A 158 2.45 15.67 6.45
C ILE A 158 1.73 15.28 7.74
N TYR A 159 1.13 16.25 8.45
CA TYR A 159 0.39 15.96 9.69
C TYR A 159 -0.87 15.13 9.44
N LEU A 160 -1.59 15.38 8.34
CA LEU A 160 -2.73 14.57 7.95
C LEU A 160 -2.31 13.13 7.62
N ALA A 161 -1.23 12.95 6.84
CA ALA A 161 -0.68 11.63 6.54
C ALA A 161 -0.29 10.89 7.83
N ALA A 162 0.37 11.57 8.76
CA ALA A 162 0.70 11.01 10.07
C ALA A 162 -0.56 10.60 10.85
N ALA A 163 -1.53 11.50 10.99
CA ALA A 163 -2.75 11.28 11.75
C ALA A 163 -3.57 10.11 11.17
N PHE A 164 -3.74 10.04 9.85
CA PHE A 164 -4.43 8.94 9.19
C PHE A 164 -3.67 7.62 9.31
N THR A 165 -2.33 7.65 9.23
CA THR A 165 -1.50 6.46 9.40
C THR A 165 -1.60 5.91 10.83
N LEU A 166 -1.51 6.79 11.83
CA LEU A 166 -1.69 6.44 13.25
C LEU A 166 -3.11 5.92 13.53
N ALA A 167 -4.13 6.63 13.06
CA ALA A 167 -5.53 6.20 13.22
C ALA A 167 -5.78 4.84 12.56
N SER A 168 -5.23 4.61 11.36
CA SER A 168 -5.28 3.32 10.69
C SER A 168 -4.56 2.23 11.49
N GLY A 169 -3.41 2.53 12.09
CA GLY A 169 -2.65 1.59 12.92
C GLY A 169 -3.41 1.20 14.19
N ILE A 170 -3.97 2.18 14.91
CA ILE A 170 -4.75 1.96 16.14
C ILE A 170 -6.02 1.16 15.84
N HIS A 171 -6.76 1.54 14.81
CA HIS A 171 -7.96 0.80 14.40
C HIS A 171 -7.62 -0.66 14.05
N TYR A 172 -6.47 -0.88 13.41
CA TYR A 172 -5.99 -2.22 13.09
C TYR A 172 -5.71 -3.05 14.34
N LEU A 173 -5.01 -2.49 15.35
CA LEU A 173 -4.76 -3.16 16.62
C LEU A 173 -6.05 -3.56 17.34
N ILE A 174 -7.06 -2.69 17.31
CA ILE A 174 -8.38 -2.97 17.91
C ILE A 174 -9.08 -4.12 17.18
N VAL A 175 -9.08 -4.11 15.84
CA VAL A 175 -9.70 -5.17 15.02
C VAL A 175 -9.02 -6.52 15.24
N VAL A 176 -7.69 -6.56 15.30
CA VAL A 176 -6.93 -7.79 15.56
C VAL A 176 -7.24 -8.33 16.96
N ARG A 177 -7.25 -7.47 17.99
CA ARG A 177 -7.58 -7.86 19.37
C ARG A 177 -8.97 -8.47 19.48
N HIS A 178 -9.96 -7.90 18.79
CA HIS A 178 -11.34 -8.38 18.85
C HIS A 178 -11.52 -9.73 18.12
N ARG A 179 -10.74 -9.99 17.08
CA ARG A 179 -10.74 -11.26 16.33
C ARG A 179 -10.05 -12.39 17.11
N TYR A 180 -9.01 -12.09 17.87
CA TYR A 180 -8.35 -13.07 18.75
C TYR A 180 -9.28 -13.55 19.86
N THR A 181 -10.05 -12.64 20.48
CA THR A 181 -10.99 -13.00 21.56
C THR A 181 -12.14 -13.90 21.07
N GLN A 182 -12.58 -13.79 19.81
CA GLN A 182 -13.60 -14.68 19.25
C GLN A 182 -13.09 -16.09 18.90
N HIS A 183 -11.80 -16.26 18.61
CA HIS A 183 -11.22 -17.57 18.30
C HIS A 183 -11.02 -18.44 19.55
N GLU A 184 -10.92 -17.83 20.73
CA GLU A 184 -10.87 -18.51 22.02
C GLU A 184 -12.26 -18.98 22.49
N SER A 185 -13.33 -18.36 21.98
CA SER A 185 -14.73 -18.75 22.25
C SER A 185 -15.28 -19.85 21.33
N ALA A 186 -14.51 -20.34 20.34
CA ALA A 186 -14.96 -21.43 19.49
C ALA A 186 -14.76 -22.79 20.22
N PRO A 187 -15.81 -23.60 20.41
CA PRO A 187 -15.71 -24.84 21.18
C PRO A 187 -14.76 -25.81 20.49
N LYS A 188 -13.90 -26.48 21.29
CA LYS A 188 -12.97 -27.49 20.79
C LYS A 188 -13.74 -28.65 20.14
N PRO A 189 -13.31 -29.18 18.99
CA PRO A 189 -13.95 -30.34 18.33
C PRO A 189 -14.06 -31.61 19.21
N SER A 190 -13.32 -31.68 20.32
CA SER A 190 -13.34 -32.81 21.26
C SER A 190 -14.62 -32.89 22.11
N GLU A 191 -15.42 -31.83 22.24
CA GLU A 191 -16.67 -31.87 23.03
C GLU A 191 -17.89 -32.34 22.22
N LEU A 192 -17.77 -32.43 20.88
CA LEU A 192 -18.87 -32.86 20.01
C LEU A 192 -18.98 -34.39 19.87
N THR A 193 -17.98 -35.14 20.33
CA THR A 193 -17.96 -36.62 20.25
C THR A 193 -18.35 -37.31 21.56
N GLU A 194 -18.40 -36.60 22.68
CA GLU A 194 -18.71 -37.19 23.98
C GLU A 194 -20.20 -37.12 24.34
N ASN A 195 -20.97 -36.20 23.72
CA ASN A 195 -22.38 -35.99 24.05
C ASN A 195 -23.38 -36.77 23.18
N SER A 196 -22.90 -37.61 22.26
CA SER A 196 -23.72 -38.45 21.37
C SER A 196 -23.78 -39.93 21.77
N GLY A 197 -23.11 -40.32 22.87
CA GLY A 197 -23.05 -41.70 23.36
C GLY A 197 -23.92 -42.01 24.60
N GLY A 198 -24.80 -41.11 25.02
CA GLY A 198 -25.47 -41.21 26.32
C GLY A 198 -26.99 -40.98 26.30
N ARG A 199 -27.72 -41.65 25.42
CA ARG A 199 -29.17 -41.88 25.54
C ARG A 199 -29.54 -43.23 24.89
N GLU A 200 -29.30 -44.30 25.65
CA GLU A 200 -30.10 -45.53 25.57
C GLU A 200 -31.11 -45.53 26.72
#